data_AF-A0A849J5U7-F1
#
_entry.id   AF-A0A849J5U7-F1
#
_cell.length_a   1.000
_cell.length_b   1.000
_cell.length_c   1.000
_cell.angle_alpha   90.00
_cell.angle_beta   90.00
_cell.angle_gamma   90.00
#
_symmetry.space_group_name_H-M   'P 1'
#
loop_
_entity.id
_entity.type
_entity.pdbx_description
1 polymer ?
#
loop_
_entity_poly.entity_id
_entity_poly.type
_entity_poly.pdbx_seq_one_letter_code
_entity_poly.pdbx_strand_id
1 'polypeptide(L)'
;MNRPFELGEDVVARCPLRNDGTYPDPELPVGSVLVEKGARGTVSSVGSFLIDRVVYAVSFENGRLVGCLSHELEPDEVSLNGKES
;
A
#
# COMPACT_ATOMS: atom_id res chain seq x y z
N MET A 1 9.92 -10.48 -12.60
CA MET A 1 10.31 -9.08 -12.38
C MET A 1 9.15 -8.37 -11.70
N ASN A 2 9.32 -7.92 -10.45
CA ASN A 2 8.30 -7.15 -9.75
C ASN A 2 8.57 -5.68 -10.08
N ARG A 3 7.72 -5.05 -10.89
CA ARG A 3 7.83 -3.63 -11.23
C ARG A 3 7.62 -2.81 -9.95
N PRO A 4 8.41 -1.74 -9.70
CA PRO A 4 8.07 -0.80 -8.63
C PRO A 4 6.76 -0.09 -8.98
N PHE A 5 5.86 0.04 -8.01
CA PHE A 5 4.63 0.81 -8.21
C PHE A 5 4.91 2.31 -8.37
N GLU A 6 4.10 2.98 -9.18
CA GLU A 6 4.22 4.41 -9.45
C GLU A 6 3.25 5.23 -8.59
N LEU A 7 3.55 6.52 -8.40
CA LEU A 7 2.65 7.46 -7.73
C LEU A 7 1.34 7.57 -8.52
N GLY A 8 0.21 7.35 -7.85
CA GLY A 8 -1.12 7.37 -8.46
C GLY A 8 -1.55 6.03 -9.07
N GLU A 9 -0.75 4.96 -8.91
CA GLU A 9 -1.14 3.63 -9.36
C GLU A 9 -2.10 2.98 -8.36
N ASP A 10 -3.16 2.34 -8.88
CA ASP A 10 -4.12 1.60 -8.07
C ASP A 10 -3.58 0.20 -7.75
N VAL A 11 -3.64 -0.15 -6.47
CA VAL A 11 -3.12 -1.39 -5.91
C VAL A 11 -4.13 -2.02 -4.97
N VAL A 12 -4.02 -3.32 -4.82
CA VAL A 12 -4.85 -4.14 -3.96
C VAL A 12 -3.97 -4.82 -2.91
N ALA A 13 -4.41 -4.79 -1.65
CA ALA A 13 -3.74 -5.51 -0.59
C ALA A 13 -3.89 -7.02 -0.79
N ARG A 14 -2.79 -7.72 -1.09
CA ARG A 14 -2.76 -9.18 -1.26
C ARG A 14 -2.97 -9.93 0.05
N CYS A 15 -2.60 -9.30 1.16
CA CYS A 15 -2.63 -9.82 2.52
C CYS A 15 -3.15 -8.74 3.48
N PRO A 16 -3.64 -9.12 4.67
CA PRO A 16 -4.06 -8.15 5.68
C PRO A 16 -2.85 -7.37 6.21
N LEU A 17 -2.90 -6.04 6.10
CA LEU A 17 -1.85 -5.15 6.58
C LEU A 17 -2.07 -4.85 8.06
N ARG A 18 -1.01 -5.01 8.85
CA ARG A 18 -1.03 -4.78 10.29
C ARG A 18 -0.27 -3.52 10.66
N ASN A 19 -0.71 -2.86 11.73
CA ASN A 19 -0.01 -1.69 12.26
C ASN A 19 1.35 -2.13 12.81
N ASP A 20 2.45 -1.73 12.17
CA ASP A 20 3.82 -1.96 12.65
C ASP A 20 4.26 -0.92 13.70
N GLY A 21 3.35 -0.01 14.10
CA GLY A 21 3.62 1.09 15.02
C GLY A 21 3.91 2.42 14.32
N THR A 22 3.79 2.47 12.99
CA THR A 22 3.92 3.69 12.19
C THR A 22 2.61 4.46 12.03
N TYR A 23 1.47 3.84 12.35
CA TYR A 23 0.16 4.46 12.23
C TYR A 23 -0.22 5.18 13.54
N PRO A 24 -0.49 6.50 13.53
CA PRO A 24 -0.63 7.33 14.73
C PRO A 24 -1.98 7.19 15.46
N ASP A 25 -2.76 6.15 15.16
CA ASP A 25 -4.11 5.99 15.67
C ASP A 25 -4.10 5.30 17.05
N PRO A 26 -4.60 5.96 18.11
CA PRO A 26 -4.57 5.43 19.47
C PRO A 26 -5.53 4.25 19.68
N GLU A 27 -6.51 4.05 18.79
CA GLU A 27 -7.48 2.94 18.88
C GLU A 27 -6.94 1.65 18.25
N LEU A 28 -5.87 1.74 17.44
CA LEU A 28 -5.28 0.62 16.71
C LEU A 28 -3.88 0.30 17.23
N PRO A 29 -3.75 -0.54 18.28
CA PRO A 29 -2.44 -0.91 18.81
C PRO A 29 -1.60 -1.66 17.77
N VAL A 30 -0.29 -1.70 17.98
CA VAL A 30 0.67 -2.45 17.17
C VAL A 30 0.19 -3.90 17.00
N GLY A 31 0.18 -4.40 15.76
CA GLY A 31 -0.33 -5.70 15.38
C GLY A 31 -1.81 -5.74 14.97
N SER A 32 -2.55 -4.65 15.15
CA SER A 32 -3.96 -4.54 14.70
C SER A 32 -4.04 -4.48 13.19
N VAL A 33 -5.08 -5.10 12.62
CA VAL A 33 -5.32 -5.06 11.16
C VAL A 33 -5.81 -3.66 10.78
N LEU A 34 -5.01 -2.94 10.01
CA LEU A 34 -5.38 -1.63 9.48
C LEU A 34 -6.23 -1.75 8.22
N VAL A 35 -5.91 -2.76 7.41
CA VAL A 35 -6.47 -3.01 6.09
C VAL A 35 -6.65 -4.52 5.91
N GLU A 36 -7.83 -4.92 5.46
CA GLU A 36 -8.12 -6.31 5.16
C GLU A 36 -7.57 -6.73 3.79
N LYS A 37 -7.37 -8.04 3.61
CA LYS A 37 -7.01 -8.60 2.30
C LYS A 37 -8.09 -8.25 1.26
N GLY A 38 -7.66 -7.80 0.09
CA GLY A 38 -8.53 -7.42 -1.02
C GLY A 38 -8.96 -5.94 -0.99
N ALA A 39 -8.53 -5.16 0.01
CA ALA A 39 -8.80 -3.74 0.02
C ALA A 39 -8.04 -3.02 -1.09
N ARG A 40 -8.72 -2.10 -1.77
CA ARG A 40 -8.14 -1.24 -2.80
C ARG A 40 -7.58 0.03 -2.20
N GLY A 41 -6.50 0.49 -2.79
CA GLY A 41 -5.90 1.78 -2.47
C GLY A 41 -5.07 2.31 -3.62
N THR A 42 -4.65 3.56 -3.49
CA THR A 42 -3.86 4.24 -4.52
C THR A 42 -2.53 4.67 -3.91
N VAL A 43 -1.43 4.44 -4.63
CA VAL A 43 -0.09 4.81 -4.18
C VAL A 43 0.01 6.33 -4.08
N SER A 44 0.08 6.86 -2.85
CA SER A 44 0.17 8.28 -2.56
C SER A 44 1.60 8.78 -2.38
N SER A 45 2.55 7.89 -2.07
CA SER A 45 3.98 8.23 -2.04
C SER A 45 4.84 6.97 -2.11
N VAL A 46 6.01 7.07 -2.73
CA VAL A 46 7.02 6.00 -2.73
C VAL A 46 8.21 6.47 -1.90
N GLY A 47 8.49 5.77 -0.80
CA GLY A 47 9.57 6.11 0.11
C GLY A 47 10.55 4.95 0.31
N SER A 48 11.69 5.25 0.92
CA SER A 48 12.66 4.28 1.42
C SER A 48 12.88 4.56 2.90
N PHE A 49 12.18 3.83 3.78
CA PHE A 49 12.21 4.11 5.22
C PHE A 49 13.47 3.55 5.91
N LEU A 50 14.06 2.51 5.33
CA LEU A 50 15.39 2.00 5.63
C LEU A 50 16.08 1.86 4.29
N ILE A 51 17.34 2.27 4.16
CA ILE A 51 18.11 2.33 2.90
C ILE A 51 17.98 1.08 2.00
N ASP A 52 17.60 -0.07 2.57
CA ASP A 52 17.43 -1.36 1.88
C ASP A 52 15.97 -1.74 1.54
N ARG A 53 14.95 -1.09 2.12
CA ARG A 53 13.53 -1.44 1.94
C ARG A 53 12.70 -0.29 1.37
N VAL A 54 12.11 -0.55 0.20
CA VAL A 54 11.12 0.35 -0.42
C VAL A 54 9.77 0.16 0.27
N VAL A 55 9.20 1.27 0.72
CA VAL A 55 7.88 1.33 1.35
C VAL A 55 6.98 2.20 0.50
N TYR A 56 5.83 1.65 0.11
CA TYR A 56 4.80 2.35 -0.65
C TYR A 56 3.75 2.86 0.33
N ALA A 57 3.61 4.17 0.43
CA ALA A 57 2.49 4.78 1.14
C ALA A 57 1.25 4.68 0.25
N VAL A 58 0.34 3.80 0.61
CA VAL A 58 -0.92 3.58 -0.10
C VAL A 58 -2.04 4.22 0.70
N SER A 59 -2.82 5.07 0.03
CA SER A 59 -4.07 5.58 0.58
C SER A 59 -5.19 4.60 0.25
N PHE A 60 -5.72 3.94 1.26
CA PHE A 60 -6.83 2.99 1.11
C PHE A 60 -8.18 3.71 1.13
N GLU A 61 -9.22 3.08 0.57
CA GLU A 61 -10.58 3.63 0.52
C GLU A 61 -11.20 3.86 1.91
N ASN A 62 -10.65 3.22 2.95
CA ASN A 62 -11.01 3.47 4.35
C ASN A 62 -10.50 4.82 4.89
N GLY A 63 -9.85 5.64 4.06
CA GLY A 63 -9.28 6.95 4.41
C GLY A 63 -7.96 6.86 5.16
N ARG A 64 -7.36 5.67 5.25
CA ARG A 64 -6.10 5.43 5.98
C ARG A 64 -4.93 5.38 5.01
N LEU A 65 -3.84 6.07 5.37
CA LEU A 65 -2.58 6.01 4.66
C LEU A 65 -1.67 5.01 5.37
N VAL A 66 -1.34 3.90 4.69
CA VAL A 66 -0.57 2.79 5.27
C VAL A 66 0.66 2.51 4.41
N GLY A 67 1.81 2.36 5.08
CA GLY A 67 3.05 1.94 4.44
C GLY A 67 3.03 0.44 4.17
N CYS A 68 3.21 0.05 2.92
CA CYS A 68 3.13 -1.33 2.45
C CYS A 68 4.42 -1.71 1.73
N LEU A 69 4.81 -2.98 1.78
CA LEU A 69 5.93 -3.49 0.99
C LEU A 69 5.44 -3.93 -0.40
N SER A 70 6.35 -3.94 -1.38
CA SER A 70 6.02 -4.36 -2.76
C SER A 70 5.45 -5.77 -2.85
N HIS A 71 5.83 -6.69 -1.95
CA HIS A 71 5.33 -8.06 -1.94
C HIS A 71 3.93 -8.23 -1.31
N GLU A 72 3.42 -7.20 -0.63
CA GLU A 72 2.11 -7.18 0.03
C GLU A 72 1.03 -6.58 -0.86
N LEU A 73 1.44 -5.94 -1.96
CA LEU A 73 0.58 -5.26 -2.92
C LEU A 73 0.53 -6.01 -4.24
N GLU A 74 -0.62 -5.98 -4.88
CA GLU A 74 -0.82 -6.42 -6.26
C GLU A 74 -1.36 -5.23 -7.07
N PRO A 75 -0.95 -5.06 -8.34
CA PRO A 75 -1.52 -4.02 -9.19
C PRO A 75 -3.01 -4.29 -9.39
N ASP A 76 -3.84 -3.25 -9.30
CA ASP A 76 -5.22 -3.37 -9.76
C ASP A 76 -5.20 -3.39 -11.30
N GLU A 77 -5.38 -4.60 -11.83
CA GLU A 77 -5.36 -4.91 -13.27
C GLU A 77 -6.38 -4.09 -14.10
N VAL A 78 -7.32 -3.40 -13.45
CA VAL A 78 -8.30 -2.53 -14.12
C VAL A 78 -7.68 -1.20 -14.56
N SER A 79 -6.66 -0.68 -13.87
CA SER A 79 -6.07 0.65 -14.15
C SER A 79 -4.94 0.65 -15.18
N LEU A 80 -4.33 -0.50 -15.49
CA LEU A 80 -3.20 -0.58 -16.42
C LEU A 80 -3.58 -0.56 -17.91
N ASN A 81 -4.87 -0.56 -18.25
CA ASN A 81 -5.34 -0.58 -19.64
C ASN A 81 -5.42 0.83 -20.31
N GLY A 82 -4.65 1.82 -19.82
CA GLY A 82 -4.83 3.23 -20.21
C GLY A 82 -3.61 4.00 -20.68
N LYS A 83 -2.40 3.42 -20.74
CA LYS A 83 -1.17 4.17 -21.07
C LYS A 83 -0.36 3.50 -22.19
N GLU A 84 -0.98 3.40 -23.36
CA GLU A 84 -0.27 3.26 -24.64
C GLU A 84 -0.65 4.47 -25.51
N SER A 85 0.27 5.42 -25.71
CA SER A 85 0.22 6.48 -26.72
C SER A 85 1.63 6.97 -27.02
#